data_AF-A0A095B6C5-F1
#
_entry.id   AF-A0A095B6C5-F1
#
_cell.length_a   1.000
_cell.length_b   1.000
_cell.length_c   1.000
_cell.angle_alpha   90.00
_cell.angle_beta   90.00
_cell.angle_gamma   90.00
#
_symmetry.space_group_name_H-M   'P 1'
#
loop_
_entity.id
_entity.type
_entity.pdbx_description
1 polymer ?
#
loop_
_entity_poly.entity_id
_entity_poly.type
_entity_poly.pdbx_seq_one_letter_code
_entity_poly.pdbx_strand_id
1 'polypeptide(L)'
;MKKIFAASALAIAALSVSPILSAPAIAQAKGVGVADVRVAAARSNAFRTASQQIETTYKAQIDQQQSRGQTLQAEINVLIAKYNEEAKKTPQNQAALQAAAKAVQDKRQAAQAELGQIGAPVDLAIAYVEDQISVRMNEAIKAAMTAKKIDLLLNPDAVLARENNVDITDAVVTELNRILPSVSIAVPAGYQPGQLVQQRNQQLMDAARASQGTPAPAPTGTQPTTR
;
A
#
# COMPACT_ATOMS: atom_id res chain seq x y z
N MET A 1 40.77 -52.43 -54.65
CA MET A 1 41.49 -51.55 -55.59
C MET A 1 40.87 -50.16 -55.51
N LYS A 2 41.69 -49.11 -55.42
CA LYS A 2 41.26 -47.69 -55.42
C LYS A 2 40.75 -47.26 -56.81
N LYS A 3 39.80 -46.31 -56.86
CA LYS A 3 39.80 -45.02 -57.63
C LYS A 3 38.38 -44.42 -57.66
N ILE A 4 38.06 -43.40 -56.86
CA ILE A 4 37.85 -41.96 -57.21
C ILE A 4 37.29 -41.70 -58.61
N PHE A 5 36.12 -41.03 -58.70
CA PHE A 5 35.86 -39.91 -59.62
C PHE A 5 34.80 -38.96 -59.05
N ALA A 6 35.06 -37.66 -59.25
CA ALA A 6 34.31 -36.49 -58.81
C ALA A 6 33.68 -35.77 -60.00
N ALA A 7 32.64 -34.96 -59.75
CA ALA A 7 32.23 -33.69 -60.42
C ALA A 7 30.71 -33.48 -60.23
N SER A 8 30.27 -32.54 -59.37
CA SER A 8 30.04 -31.10 -59.65
C SER A 8 28.91 -30.88 -60.67
N ALA A 9 27.70 -30.56 -60.21
CA ALA A 9 27.19 -29.22 -59.90
C ALA A 9 26.44 -28.61 -61.09
N LEU A 10 25.11 -28.62 -61.02
CA LEU A 10 24.27 -27.70 -61.77
C LEU A 10 23.41 -26.93 -60.78
N ALA A 11 23.67 -25.62 -60.71
CA ALA A 11 22.93 -24.66 -59.93
C ALA A 11 21.54 -24.46 -60.56
N ILE A 12 20.48 -24.58 -59.76
CA ILE A 12 19.20 -23.95 -60.03
C ILE A 12 18.85 -23.13 -58.78
N ALA A 13 18.99 -21.82 -58.91
CA ALA A 13 18.55 -20.86 -57.92
C ALA A 13 17.02 -20.91 -57.83
N ALA A 14 16.50 -21.51 -56.77
CA ALA A 14 15.11 -21.37 -56.36
C ALA A 14 15.05 -20.29 -55.27
N LEU A 15 14.40 -19.17 -55.59
CA LEU A 15 14.02 -18.13 -54.64
C LEU A 15 13.04 -18.75 -53.62
N SER A 16 13.55 -19.18 -52.46
CA SER A 16 12.73 -19.57 -51.32
C SER A 16 12.20 -18.30 -50.63
N VAL A 17 10.97 -17.94 -50.96
CA VAL A 17 10.17 -17.03 -50.13
C VAL A 17 9.93 -17.75 -48.81
N SER A 18 10.71 -17.40 -47.78
CA SER A 18 10.45 -17.86 -46.42
C SER A 18 9.07 -17.36 -45.99
N PRO A 19 8.10 -18.23 -45.67
CA PRO A 19 6.89 -17.75 -45.02
C PRO A 19 7.29 -17.21 -43.66
N ILE A 20 7.15 -15.88 -43.48
CA ILE A 20 7.12 -15.27 -42.15
C ILE A 20 5.86 -15.83 -41.50
N LEU A 21 6.02 -16.93 -40.76
CA LEU A 21 5.00 -17.42 -39.84
C LEU A 21 4.82 -16.34 -38.79
N SER A 22 3.84 -15.46 -39.03
CA SER A 22 3.28 -14.57 -38.03
C SER A 22 2.52 -15.48 -37.07
N ALA A 23 3.24 -16.12 -36.14
CA ALA A 23 2.60 -16.81 -35.04
C ALA A 23 1.75 -15.78 -34.30
N PRO A 24 0.45 -16.02 -34.06
CA PRO A 24 -0.31 -15.15 -33.19
C PRO A 24 0.39 -15.18 -31.83
N ALA A 25 0.80 -14.02 -31.33
CA ALA A 25 1.17 -13.87 -29.94
C ALA A 25 -0.10 -14.11 -29.12
N ILE A 26 -0.41 -15.38 -28.85
CA ILE A 26 -1.41 -15.73 -27.86
C ILE A 26 -0.84 -15.20 -26.55
N ALA A 27 -1.46 -14.16 -26.01
CA ALA A 27 -1.28 -13.75 -24.62
C ALA A 27 -1.78 -14.91 -23.74
N GLN A 28 -0.98 -15.96 -23.60
CA GLN A 28 -1.22 -17.00 -22.61
C GLN A 28 -1.10 -16.29 -21.26
N ALA A 29 -2.23 -16.10 -20.57
CA ALA A 29 -2.26 -15.54 -19.22
C ALA A 29 -1.30 -16.33 -18.33
N LYS A 30 -0.15 -15.74 -18.04
CA LYS A 30 0.84 -16.22 -17.10
C LYS A 30 0.29 -15.97 -15.70
N GLY A 31 -0.35 -17.01 -15.14
CA GLY A 31 -0.57 -17.17 -13.71
C GLY A 31 -1.56 -16.21 -13.02
N VAL A 32 -2.34 -16.78 -12.10
CA VAL A 32 -3.12 -16.03 -11.12
C VAL A 32 -2.43 -16.19 -9.77
N GLY A 33 -2.17 -15.08 -9.09
CA GLY A 33 -1.56 -15.05 -7.77
C GLY A 33 -2.47 -14.41 -6.74
N VAL A 34 -2.16 -14.64 -5.47
CA VAL A 34 -2.79 -13.99 -4.33
C VAL A 34 -1.71 -13.23 -3.56
N ALA A 35 -2.02 -12.03 -3.07
CA ALA A 35 -1.15 -11.37 -2.11
C ALA A 35 -1.94 -10.54 -1.11
N ASP A 36 -1.52 -10.61 0.15
CA ASP A 36 -1.98 -9.71 1.19
C ASP A 36 -1.04 -8.50 1.24
N VAL A 37 -1.49 -7.41 0.62
CA VAL A 37 -0.74 -6.16 0.53
C VAL A 37 -0.54 -5.52 1.92
N ARG A 38 -1.50 -5.70 2.84
CA ARG A 38 -1.45 -5.12 4.19
C ARG A 38 -0.42 -5.88 5.03
N VAL A 39 -0.44 -7.21 4.96
CA VAL A 39 0.56 -8.06 5.61
C VAL A 39 1.94 -7.81 5.00
N ALA A 40 2.05 -7.62 3.68
CA ALA A 40 3.32 -7.27 3.05
C ALA A 40 3.89 -5.94 3.56
N ALA A 41 3.05 -4.91 3.70
CA ALA A 41 3.45 -3.63 4.29
C ALA A 41 3.97 -3.81 5.72
N ALA A 42 3.19 -4.49 6.57
CA ALA A 42 3.52 -4.69 7.97
C ALA A 42 4.78 -5.55 8.19
N ARG A 43 5.05 -6.52 7.31
CA ARG A 43 6.24 -7.38 7.37
C ARG A 43 7.50 -6.71 6.79
N SER A 44 7.38 -5.58 6.12
CA SER A 44 8.52 -4.88 5.54
C SER A 44 9.52 -4.40 6.60
N ASN A 45 10.79 -4.36 6.24
CA ASN A 45 11.86 -3.80 7.06
C ASN A 45 11.61 -2.32 7.35
N ALA A 46 11.14 -1.58 6.35
CA ALA A 46 10.75 -0.18 6.49
C ALA A 46 9.74 0.01 7.63
N PHE A 47 8.65 -0.75 7.64
CA PHE A 47 7.64 -0.65 8.70
C PHE A 47 8.21 -1.05 10.06
N ARG A 48 8.89 -2.21 10.14
CA ARG A 48 9.43 -2.72 11.41
C ARG A 48 10.44 -1.76 12.05
N THR A 49 11.37 -1.25 11.26
CA THR A 49 12.37 -0.29 11.73
C THR A 49 11.73 1.05 12.10
N ALA A 50 10.78 1.54 11.32
CA ALA A 50 10.05 2.76 11.64
C ALA A 50 9.25 2.64 12.93
N SER A 51 8.54 1.53 13.16
CA SER A 51 7.78 1.29 14.38
C SER A 51 8.68 1.32 15.62
N GLN A 52 9.87 0.69 15.56
CA GLN A 52 10.85 0.75 16.64
C GLN A 52 11.36 2.19 16.89
N GLN A 53 11.60 2.94 15.82
CA GLN A 53 12.01 4.34 15.92
C GLN A 53 10.91 5.23 16.48
N ILE A 54 9.64 5.02 16.09
CA ILE A 54 8.48 5.74 16.62
C ILE A 54 8.34 5.46 18.11
N GLU A 55 8.39 4.19 18.52
CA GLU A 55 8.30 3.80 19.93
C GLU A 55 9.39 4.48 20.76
N THR A 56 10.61 4.53 20.25
CA THR A 56 11.74 5.18 20.94
C THR A 56 11.61 6.71 20.96
N THR A 57 11.31 7.31 19.80
CA THR A 57 11.28 8.77 19.61
C THR A 57 10.11 9.42 20.33
N TYR A 58 8.96 8.75 20.33
CA TYR A 58 7.73 9.24 20.94
C TYR A 58 7.41 8.56 22.28
N LYS A 59 8.39 7.90 22.89
CA LYS A 59 8.20 7.18 24.16
C LYS A 59 7.56 8.06 25.23
N ALA A 60 8.01 9.30 25.36
CA ALA A 60 7.47 10.24 26.34
C ALA A 60 5.97 10.51 26.11
N GLN A 61 5.55 10.71 24.86
CA GLN A 61 4.15 10.93 24.49
C GLN A 61 3.30 9.67 24.71
N ILE A 62 3.82 8.50 24.36
CA ILE A 62 3.14 7.21 24.58
C ILE A 62 2.94 6.96 26.08
N ASP A 63 3.99 7.11 26.88
CA ASP A 63 3.94 6.94 28.33
C ASP A 63 3.00 7.98 28.97
N GLN A 64 3.04 9.23 28.48
CA GLN A 64 2.13 10.29 28.93
C GLN A 64 0.68 9.97 28.57
N GLN A 65 0.39 9.48 27.37
CA GLN A 65 -0.96 9.10 26.95
C GLN A 65 -1.51 7.98 27.84
N GLN A 66 -0.69 6.96 28.12
CA GLN A 66 -1.07 5.85 28.98
C GLN A 66 -1.32 6.30 30.43
N SER A 67 -0.40 7.07 31.00
CA SER A 67 -0.54 7.62 32.36
C SER A 67 -1.78 8.50 32.47
N ARG A 68 -1.97 9.41 31.49
CA ARG A 68 -3.10 10.33 31.49
C ARG A 68 -4.43 9.62 31.30
N GLY A 69 -4.48 8.57 30.48
CA GLY A 69 -5.66 7.73 30.31
C GLY A 69 -6.08 7.08 31.63
N GLN A 70 -5.14 6.57 32.42
CA GLN A 70 -5.42 6.00 33.74
C GLN A 70 -5.93 7.05 34.73
N THR A 71 -5.31 8.24 34.76
CA THR A 71 -5.77 9.35 35.60
C THR A 71 -7.18 9.79 35.23
N LEU A 72 -7.46 10.02 33.94
CA LEU A 72 -8.77 10.43 33.45
C LEU A 72 -9.84 9.39 33.77
N GLN A 73 -9.51 8.10 33.64
CA GLN A 73 -10.43 7.03 34.01
C GLN A 73 -10.77 7.05 35.50
N ALA A 74 -9.78 7.26 36.37
CA ALA A 74 -10.01 7.39 37.81
C ALA A 74 -10.88 8.61 38.14
N GLU A 75 -10.60 9.76 37.53
CA GLU A 75 -11.39 10.99 37.70
C GLU A 75 -12.86 10.80 37.24
N ILE A 76 -13.09 10.13 36.11
CA ILE A 76 -14.43 9.79 35.62
C ILE A 76 -15.15 8.85 36.60
N ASN A 77 -14.45 7.86 37.14
CA ASN A 77 -15.04 6.95 38.14
C ASN A 77 -15.48 7.70 39.40
N VAL A 78 -14.73 8.70 39.85
CA VAL A 78 -15.13 9.57 40.98
C VAL A 78 -16.39 10.36 40.65
N LEU A 79 -16.50 10.92 39.44
CA LEU A 79 -17.71 11.64 39.01
C LEU A 79 -18.94 10.72 38.93
N ILE A 80 -18.74 9.48 38.45
CA ILE A 80 -19.81 8.47 38.42
C ILE A 80 -20.24 8.09 39.84
N ALA A 81 -19.29 7.94 40.78
CA ALA A 81 -19.61 7.69 42.18
C ALA A 81 -20.45 8.83 42.79
N LYS A 82 -20.08 10.10 42.52
CA LYS A 82 -20.86 11.27 42.95
C LYS A 82 -22.27 11.27 42.35
N TYR A 83 -22.40 10.99 41.05
CA TYR A 83 -23.71 10.87 40.40
C TYR A 83 -24.58 9.79 41.08
N ASN A 84 -24.01 8.62 41.35
CA ASN A 84 -24.71 7.52 42.02
C ASN A 84 -25.08 7.86 43.47
N GLU A 85 -24.27 8.67 44.15
CA GLU A 85 -24.56 9.14 45.51
C GLU A 85 -25.72 10.13 45.52
N GLU A 86 -25.71 11.13 44.64
CA GLU A 86 -26.82 12.08 44.47
C GLU A 86 -28.14 11.38 44.08
N ALA A 87 -28.06 10.33 43.27
CA ALA A 87 -29.22 9.54 42.87
C ALA A 87 -29.87 8.77 44.03
N LYS A 88 -29.12 8.50 45.11
CA LYS A 88 -29.61 7.75 46.29
C LYS A 88 -30.15 8.66 47.40
N LYS A 89 -29.95 9.98 47.33
CA LYS A 89 -30.39 10.93 48.36
C LYS A 89 -31.91 11.10 48.31
N THR A 90 -32.51 11.21 49.51
CA THR A 90 -33.94 11.47 49.68
C THR A 90 -34.14 12.66 50.64
N PRO A 91 -34.86 13.73 50.23
CA PRO A 91 -35.45 13.93 48.91
C PRO A 91 -34.38 14.14 47.83
N GLN A 92 -34.66 13.68 46.61
CA GLN A 92 -33.72 13.72 45.49
C GLN A 92 -33.60 15.14 44.93
N ASN A 93 -32.38 15.65 44.79
CA ASN A 93 -32.12 16.95 44.17
C ASN A 93 -31.91 16.78 42.66
N GLN A 94 -32.96 17.02 41.87
CA GLN A 94 -32.90 16.86 40.42
C GLN A 94 -31.85 17.76 39.75
N ALA A 95 -31.66 18.99 40.24
CA ALA A 95 -30.66 19.91 39.70
C ALA A 95 -29.24 19.39 39.94
N ALA A 96 -28.94 18.87 41.14
CA ALA A 96 -27.65 18.27 41.45
C ALA A 96 -27.38 17.01 40.62
N LEU A 97 -28.39 16.16 40.42
CA LEU A 97 -28.26 14.96 39.60
C LEU A 97 -27.99 15.28 38.12
N GLN A 98 -28.70 16.25 37.55
CA GLN A 98 -28.47 16.72 36.18
C GLN A 98 -27.07 17.32 36.03
N ALA A 99 -26.62 18.14 37.00
CA ALA A 99 -25.28 18.70 37.01
C ALA A 99 -24.20 17.60 37.08
N ALA A 100 -24.39 16.56 37.91
CA ALA A 100 -23.47 15.44 38.02
C ALA A 100 -23.42 14.62 36.71
N ALA A 101 -24.57 14.36 36.08
CA ALA A 101 -24.62 13.68 34.79
C ALA A 101 -23.87 14.47 33.70
N LYS A 102 -24.09 15.79 33.64
CA LYS A 102 -23.39 16.68 32.72
C LYS A 102 -21.89 16.70 32.97
N ALA A 103 -21.46 16.74 34.23
CA ALA A 103 -20.03 16.71 34.56
C ALA A 103 -19.34 15.42 34.07
N VAL A 104 -19.99 14.26 34.18
CA VAL A 104 -19.46 12.99 33.63
C VAL A 104 -19.35 13.05 32.11
N GLN A 105 -20.39 13.54 31.43
CA GLN A 105 -20.41 13.66 29.96
C GLN A 105 -19.31 14.62 29.47
N ASP A 106 -19.24 15.82 30.04
CA ASP A 106 -18.26 16.84 29.70
C ASP A 106 -16.83 16.32 29.96
N LYS A 107 -16.61 15.59 31.07
CA LYS A 107 -15.31 15.00 31.38
C LYS A 107 -14.90 13.92 30.39
N ARG A 108 -15.83 13.08 29.93
CA ARG A 108 -15.57 12.05 28.91
C ARG A 108 -15.18 12.66 27.58
N GLN A 109 -15.87 13.72 27.15
CA GLN A 109 -15.55 14.43 25.91
C GLN A 109 -14.18 15.11 26.01
N ALA A 110 -13.90 15.80 27.11
CA ALA A 110 -12.60 16.42 27.34
C ALA A 110 -11.47 15.39 27.39
N ALA A 111 -11.69 14.23 28.02
CA ALA A 111 -10.72 13.15 28.08
C ALA A 111 -10.35 12.61 26.68
N GLN A 112 -11.34 12.41 25.81
CA GLN A 112 -11.10 11.98 24.43
C GLN A 112 -10.29 13.01 23.63
N ALA A 113 -10.65 14.29 23.76
CA ALA A 113 -9.92 15.37 23.09
C ALA A 113 -8.48 15.48 23.59
N GLU A 114 -8.27 15.39 24.91
CA GLU A 114 -6.94 15.46 25.52
C GLU A 114 -6.04 14.29 25.11
N LEU A 115 -6.56 13.05 25.18
CA LEU A 115 -5.79 11.86 24.76
C LEU A 115 -5.49 11.87 23.26
N GLY A 116 -6.41 12.40 22.45
CA GLY A 116 -6.19 12.62 21.03
C GLY A 116 -5.08 13.66 20.77
N GLN A 117 -5.05 14.75 21.52
CA GLN A 117 -3.98 15.75 21.39
C GLN A 117 -2.60 15.21 21.79
N ILE A 118 -2.54 14.38 22.83
CA ILE A 118 -1.29 13.73 23.26
C ILE A 118 -0.82 12.71 22.21
N GLY A 119 -1.75 11.95 21.62
CA GLY A 119 -1.46 10.92 20.62
C GLY A 119 -1.19 11.46 19.20
N ALA A 120 -1.71 12.65 18.87
CA ALA A 120 -1.63 13.26 17.55
C ALA A 120 -0.25 13.20 16.87
N PRO A 121 0.89 13.54 17.52
CA PRO A 121 2.19 13.45 16.88
C PRO A 121 2.60 12.02 16.53
N VAL A 122 2.20 11.03 17.34
CA VAL A 122 2.47 9.60 17.09
C VAL A 122 1.64 9.12 15.90
N ASP A 123 0.34 9.47 15.90
CA ASP A 123 -0.58 9.11 14.81
C ASP A 123 -0.12 9.70 13.47
N LEU A 124 0.35 10.95 13.46
CA LEU A 124 0.92 11.58 12.26
C LEU A 124 2.18 10.88 11.78
N ALA A 125 3.08 10.46 12.69
CA ALA A 125 4.28 9.73 12.33
C ALA A 125 3.96 8.36 11.72
N ILE A 126 3.01 7.63 12.31
CA ILE A 126 2.51 6.35 11.78
C ILE A 126 1.91 6.57 10.39
N ALA A 127 1.00 7.53 10.25
CA ALA A 127 0.37 7.85 8.96
C ALA A 127 1.39 8.24 7.90
N TYR A 128 2.45 8.96 8.25
CA TYR A 128 3.52 9.33 7.32
C TYR A 128 4.35 8.13 6.86
N VAL A 129 4.63 7.18 7.76
CA VAL A 129 5.29 5.91 7.45
C VAL A 129 4.43 5.05 6.52
N GLU A 130 3.15 4.93 6.84
CA GLU A 130 2.18 4.17 6.03
C GLU A 130 2.03 4.77 4.63
N ASP A 131 1.96 6.09 4.52
CA ASP A 131 1.93 6.79 3.25
C ASP A 131 3.17 6.45 2.45
N GLN A 132 4.38 6.65 3.00
CA GLN A 132 5.67 6.35 2.33
C GLN A 132 5.72 4.91 1.78
N ILE A 133 5.26 3.93 2.57
CA ILE A 133 5.18 2.53 2.16
C ILE A 133 4.17 2.35 1.02
N SER A 134 2.97 2.91 1.18
CA SER A 134 1.89 2.84 0.20
C SER A 134 2.31 3.42 -1.15
N VAL A 135 3.09 4.50 -1.15
CA VAL A 135 3.57 5.11 -2.39
C VAL A 135 4.46 4.13 -3.19
N ARG A 136 5.23 3.26 -2.53
CA ARG A 136 6.12 2.27 -3.17
C ARG A 136 5.49 0.89 -3.33
N MET A 137 4.39 0.63 -2.64
CA MET A 137 3.72 -0.67 -2.63
C MET A 137 3.30 -1.14 -4.04
N ASN A 138 2.70 -0.25 -4.83
CA ASN A 138 2.29 -0.58 -6.21
C ASN A 138 3.48 -1.00 -7.10
N GLU A 139 4.65 -0.42 -6.87
CA GLU A 139 5.88 -0.76 -7.59
C GLU A 139 6.40 -2.14 -7.19
N ALA A 140 6.42 -2.42 -5.88
CA ALA A 140 6.79 -3.72 -5.33
C ALA A 140 5.84 -4.84 -5.81
N ILE A 141 4.53 -4.58 -5.85
CA ILE A 141 3.53 -5.52 -6.36
C ILE A 141 3.81 -5.87 -7.83
N LYS A 142 4.02 -4.86 -8.68
CA LYS A 142 4.32 -5.08 -10.11
C LYS A 142 5.63 -5.84 -10.32
N ALA A 143 6.65 -5.53 -9.54
CA ALA A 143 7.93 -6.25 -9.58
C ALA A 143 7.75 -7.71 -9.16
N ALA A 144 7.02 -7.98 -8.08
CA ALA A 144 6.73 -9.33 -7.61
C ALA A 144 5.90 -10.13 -8.62
N MET A 145 4.87 -9.51 -9.21
CA MET A 145 4.07 -10.10 -10.29
C MET A 145 4.94 -10.46 -11.50
N THR A 146 5.85 -9.56 -11.91
CA THR A 146 6.77 -9.82 -13.02
C THR A 146 7.73 -10.98 -12.70
N ALA A 147 8.32 -10.98 -11.50
CA ALA A 147 9.24 -12.02 -11.05
C ALA A 147 8.55 -13.40 -10.93
N LYS A 148 7.29 -13.41 -10.50
CA LYS A 148 6.48 -14.63 -10.33
C LYS A 148 5.68 -15.00 -11.58
N LYS A 149 5.77 -14.21 -12.66
CA LYS A 149 5.00 -14.39 -13.90
C LYS A 149 3.50 -14.52 -13.59
N ILE A 150 2.97 -13.52 -12.89
CA ILE A 150 1.55 -13.37 -12.52
C ILE A 150 0.98 -12.18 -13.28
N ASP A 151 -0.12 -12.39 -14.01
CA ASP A 151 -0.83 -11.34 -14.73
C ASP A 151 -2.06 -10.84 -13.96
N LEU A 152 -2.61 -11.65 -13.06
CA LEU A 152 -3.75 -11.30 -12.21
C LEU A 152 -3.42 -11.54 -10.74
N LEU A 153 -3.51 -10.48 -9.94
CA LEU A 153 -3.36 -10.55 -8.49
C LEU A 153 -4.70 -10.39 -7.79
N LEU A 154 -5.03 -11.33 -6.92
CA LEU A 154 -6.23 -11.32 -6.09
C LEU A 154 -5.88 -10.97 -4.65
N ASN A 155 -6.79 -10.28 -3.98
CA ASN A 155 -6.76 -10.14 -2.53
C ASN A 155 -7.20 -11.47 -1.89
N PRO A 156 -6.55 -11.97 -0.83
CA PRO A 156 -6.95 -13.20 -0.13
C PRO A 156 -8.42 -13.24 0.30
N ASP A 157 -9.03 -12.10 0.67
CA ASP A 157 -10.43 -12.05 1.09
C ASP A 157 -11.43 -12.41 -0.04
N ALA A 158 -10.98 -12.34 -1.29
CA ALA A 158 -11.79 -12.71 -2.46
C ALA A 158 -11.63 -14.19 -2.87
N VAL A 159 -10.86 -14.99 -2.11
CA VAL A 159 -10.47 -16.36 -2.48
C VAL A 159 -10.95 -17.36 -1.42
N LEU A 160 -11.78 -18.31 -1.82
CA LEU A 160 -12.36 -19.31 -0.90
C LEU A 160 -11.34 -20.39 -0.48
N ALA A 161 -10.45 -20.78 -1.40
CA ALA A 161 -9.39 -21.76 -1.16
C ALA A 161 -8.22 -21.52 -2.11
N ARG A 162 -6.99 -21.74 -1.63
CA ARG A 162 -5.76 -21.58 -2.41
C ARG A 162 -4.65 -22.48 -1.89
N GLU A 163 -3.73 -22.80 -2.78
CA GLU A 163 -2.46 -23.45 -2.42
C GLU A 163 -1.43 -22.40 -1.97
N ASN A 164 -0.42 -22.81 -1.19
CA ASN A 164 0.60 -21.87 -0.72
C ASN A 164 1.50 -21.33 -1.84
N ASN A 165 1.66 -22.08 -2.93
CA ASN A 165 2.50 -21.69 -4.07
C ASN A 165 1.94 -20.53 -4.90
N VAL A 166 0.64 -20.22 -4.78
CA VAL A 166 0.02 -19.08 -5.46
C VAL A 166 0.06 -17.80 -4.61
N ASP A 167 0.48 -17.88 -3.33
CA ASP A 167 0.72 -16.70 -2.51
C ASP A 167 2.07 -16.06 -2.86
N ILE A 168 2.04 -14.82 -3.32
CA ILE A 168 3.24 -14.04 -3.62
C ILE A 168 3.53 -12.95 -2.58
N THR A 169 2.84 -12.94 -1.43
CA THR A 169 3.01 -11.95 -0.36
C THR A 169 4.48 -11.80 0.05
N ASP A 170 5.21 -12.91 0.26
CA ASP A 170 6.64 -12.85 0.60
C ASP A 170 7.52 -12.29 -0.54
N ALA A 171 7.10 -12.49 -1.80
CA ALA A 171 7.77 -11.86 -2.93
C ALA A 171 7.51 -10.34 -2.95
N VAL A 172 6.29 -9.90 -2.62
CA VAL A 172 5.98 -8.47 -2.44
C VAL A 172 6.80 -7.87 -1.30
N VAL A 173 6.94 -8.55 -0.16
CA VAL A 173 7.82 -8.12 0.94
C VAL A 173 9.28 -7.99 0.48
N THR A 174 9.76 -8.98 -0.27
CA THR A 174 11.14 -8.97 -0.81
C THR A 174 11.38 -7.77 -1.71
N GLU A 175 10.48 -7.51 -2.66
CA GLU A 175 10.59 -6.36 -3.57
C GLU A 175 10.40 -5.03 -2.84
N LEU A 176 9.49 -4.97 -1.86
CA LEU A 176 9.29 -3.78 -1.05
C LEU A 176 10.54 -3.45 -0.24
N ASN A 177 11.18 -4.45 0.38
CA ASN A 177 12.44 -4.26 1.10
C ASN A 177 13.61 -3.86 0.18
N ARG A 178 13.58 -4.28 -1.09
CA ARG A 178 14.57 -3.90 -2.10
C ARG A 178 14.41 -2.44 -2.53
N ILE A 179 13.17 -2.00 -2.77
CA ILE A 179 12.86 -0.65 -3.28
C ILE A 179 12.82 0.39 -2.14
N LEU A 180 12.37 -0.02 -0.96
CA LEU A 180 12.17 0.82 0.21
C LEU A 180 12.79 0.13 1.45
N PRO A 181 14.11 0.20 1.62
CA PRO A 181 14.79 -0.46 2.74
C PRO A 181 14.50 0.23 4.09
N SER A 182 14.26 1.55 4.07
CA SER A 182 13.92 2.36 5.24
C SER A 182 12.98 3.50 4.85
N VAL A 183 12.31 4.06 5.85
CA VAL A 183 11.46 5.26 5.75
C VAL A 183 11.83 6.23 6.86
N SER A 184 11.43 7.50 6.71
CA SER A 184 11.61 8.50 7.75
C SER A 184 10.38 8.56 8.65
N ILE A 185 10.61 8.74 9.96
CA ILE A 185 9.56 9.05 10.94
C ILE A 185 9.39 10.55 11.17
N ALA A 186 10.26 11.38 10.56
CA ALA A 186 10.21 12.83 10.69
C ALA A 186 9.12 13.40 9.76
N VAL A 187 8.00 13.80 10.35
CA VAL A 187 6.84 14.34 9.63
C VAL A 187 7.11 15.79 9.18
N PRO A 188 6.99 16.11 7.88
CA PRO A 188 7.11 17.48 7.39
C PRO A 188 6.03 18.41 7.95
N ALA A 189 6.37 19.68 8.16
CA ALA A 189 5.40 20.68 8.61
C ALA A 189 4.25 20.81 7.61
N GLY A 190 3.00 20.79 8.10
CA GLY A 190 1.80 20.87 7.27
C GLY A 190 1.43 19.58 6.53
N TYR A 191 2.12 18.47 6.80
CA TYR A 191 1.73 17.16 6.28
C TYR A 191 0.30 16.79 6.71
N GLN A 192 -0.46 16.23 5.76
CA GLN A 192 -1.76 15.63 6.01
C GLN A 192 -1.73 14.16 5.60
N PRO A 193 -2.32 13.23 6.39
CA PRO A 193 -2.42 11.83 6.00
C PRO A 193 -3.02 11.63 4.59
N GLY A 194 -2.40 10.78 3.78
CA GLY A 194 -2.79 10.51 2.39
C GLY A 194 -2.27 11.52 1.37
N GLN A 195 -1.60 12.60 1.80
CA GLN A 195 -1.07 13.62 0.89
C GLN A 195 0.02 13.05 -0.03
N LEU A 196 0.85 12.11 0.45
CA LEU A 196 1.91 11.51 -0.37
C LEU A 196 1.33 10.58 -1.44
N VAL A 197 0.32 9.79 -1.08
CA VAL A 197 -0.36 8.88 -2.02
C VAL A 197 -1.10 9.68 -3.09
N GLN A 198 -1.81 10.75 -2.72
CA GLN A 198 -2.49 11.63 -3.68
C GLN A 198 -1.51 12.25 -4.68
N GLN A 199 -0.36 12.74 -4.20
CA GLN A 199 0.68 13.29 -5.07
C GLN A 199 1.21 12.25 -6.07
N ARG A 200 1.48 11.01 -5.63
CA ARG A 200 1.91 9.97 -6.58
C ARG A 200 0.82 9.59 -7.57
N ASN A 201 -0.43 9.50 -7.13
CA ASN A 201 -1.52 9.19 -8.05
C ASN A 201 -1.68 10.28 -9.12
N GLN A 202 -1.54 11.55 -8.76
CA GLN A 202 -1.52 12.66 -9.73
C GLN A 202 -0.36 12.52 -10.73
N GLN A 203 0.86 12.27 -10.27
CA GLN A 203 2.03 12.04 -11.13
C GLN A 203 1.81 10.88 -12.12
N LEU A 204 1.20 9.79 -11.67
CA LEU A 204 0.89 8.63 -12.52
C LEU A 204 -0.18 8.97 -13.56
N MET A 205 -1.19 9.76 -13.21
CA MET A 205 -2.21 10.23 -14.15
C MET A 205 -1.62 11.15 -15.23
N ASP A 206 -0.70 12.05 -14.86
CA ASP A 206 -0.03 12.93 -15.81
C ASP A 206 0.93 12.17 -16.74
N ALA A 207 1.66 11.17 -16.21
CA ALA A 207 2.49 10.27 -17.02
C ALA A 207 1.65 9.42 -18.00
N ALA A 208 0.46 8.98 -17.59
CA ALA A 208 -0.47 8.26 -18.46
C ALA A 208 -1.04 9.16 -19.58
N ARG A 209 -1.31 10.44 -19.28
CA ARG A 209 -1.73 11.42 -20.31
C ARG A 209 -0.63 11.73 -21.32
N ALA A 210 0.62 11.87 -20.86
CA ALA A 210 1.76 12.12 -21.75
C ALA A 210 2.05 10.95 -22.72
N SER A 211 1.77 9.71 -22.31
CA SER A 211 1.98 8.51 -23.14
C SER A 211 0.84 8.22 -24.13
N GLN A 212 -0.32 8.87 -24.01
CA GLN A 212 -1.43 8.78 -24.98
C GLN A 212 -1.39 9.88 -26.06
N GLY A 213 -0.45 10.83 -25.97
CA GLY A 213 -0.39 12.02 -26.82
C GLY A 213 0.46 11.92 -28.10
N THR A 214 1.03 10.77 -28.45
CA THR A 214 1.81 10.61 -29.70
C THR A 214 0.96 9.89 -30.75
N PRO A 215 0.37 10.58 -31.74
CA PRO A 215 -0.23 9.91 -32.89
C PRO A 215 0.86 9.14 -33.62
N ALA A 216 0.60 7.85 -33.90
CA ALA A 216 1.47 7.04 -34.74
C ALA A 216 1.67 7.76 -36.10
N PRO A 217 2.91 7.91 -36.59
CA PRO A 217 3.13 8.47 -37.92
C PRO A 217 2.43 7.58 -38.95
N ALA A 218 1.55 8.19 -39.76
CA ALA A 218 0.86 7.51 -40.84
C ALA A 218 1.89 6.90 -41.82
N PRO A 219 1.71 5.65 -42.27
CA PRO A 219 2.63 5.03 -43.21
C PRO A 219 2.59 5.79 -44.54
N THR A 220 3.72 6.38 -44.92
CA THR A 220 3.91 6.97 -46.26
C THR A 220 3.88 5.86 -47.29
N GLY A 221 2.73 5.66 -47.92
CA GLY A 221 2.57 4.78 -49.08
C GLY A 221 3.38 5.28 -50.26
N THR A 222 4.25 4.43 -50.79
CA THR A 222 4.95 4.60 -52.06
C THR A 222 3.94 4.61 -53.21
N GLN A 223 3.91 5.71 -53.97
CA GLN A 223 3.15 5.80 -55.23
C GLN A 223 3.74 4.82 -56.27
N PRO A 224 2.92 4.02 -56.97
CA PRO A 224 3.39 3.21 -58.08
C PRO A 224 3.53 4.06 -59.35
N THR A 225 4.77 4.22 -59.83
CA THR A 225 5.09 4.84 -61.11
C THR A 225 4.56 3.93 -62.24
N THR A 226 3.56 4.39 -62.98
CA THR A 226 3.09 3.70 -64.20
C THR A 226 3.91 4.19 -65.38
N ARG A 227 4.44 3.26 -66.19
CA ARG A 227 5.03 3.50 -67.51
C ARG A 227 4.14 2.86 -68.56
#